data_AF-A0A4Q3Z8K8-F1
#
_entry.id   AF-A0A4Q3Z8K8-F1
#
_cell.length_a   1.000
_cell.length_b   1.000
_cell.length_c   1.000
_cell.angle_alpha   90.00
_cell.angle_beta   90.00
_cell.angle_gamma   90.00
#
_symmetry.space_group_name_H-M   'P 1'
#
loop_
_entity.id
_entity.type
_entity.pdbx_description
1 polymer ?
#
loop_
_entity_poly.entity_id
_entity_poly.type
_entity_poly.pdbx_seq_one_letter_code
_entity_poly.pdbx_strand_id
1 'polypeptide(L)'
;MSTRKLPSPLPPPETKMTIPTWPEIYFIRHGETPWNAERRYQGRKDIPLNERGQAQAIENGKILAAELKARGRSPSDFEWHASPLSRTRETMERVRRAFDEPLPAVKYDVRLMEISFGAIEGLLHSELPANMAVAPGGRDASYWEFRPQDGENYVDV
;
A
#
# COMPACT_ATOMS: atom_id res chain seq x y z
N MET A 1 38.55 -39.61 55.37
CA MET A 1 38.00 -38.34 54.87
C MET A 1 37.86 -38.44 53.36
N SER A 2 36.65 -38.62 52.84
CA SER A 2 36.36 -38.69 51.40
C SER A 2 35.35 -37.59 51.09
N THR A 3 35.80 -36.56 50.38
CA THR A 3 34.97 -35.42 49.99
C THR A 3 34.20 -35.78 48.73
N ARG A 4 32.88 -36.02 48.84
CA ARG A 4 32.00 -36.11 47.66
C ARG A 4 31.93 -34.73 47.00
N LYS A 5 32.50 -34.60 45.81
CA LYS A 5 32.25 -33.47 44.91
C LYS A 5 30.81 -33.59 44.39
N LEU A 6 30.01 -32.53 44.56
CA LEU A 6 28.70 -32.40 43.93
C LEU A 6 28.86 -32.30 42.40
N PRO A 7 27.97 -32.91 41.61
CA PRO A 7 27.99 -32.80 40.16
C PRO A 7 27.70 -31.35 39.72
N SER A 8 28.37 -30.91 38.65
CA SER A 8 28.15 -29.60 38.05
C SER A 8 26.72 -29.46 37.50
N PRO A 9 26.12 -28.26 37.57
CA PRO A 9 24.77 -28.04 37.05
C PRO A 9 24.72 -28.27 35.54
N LEU A 10 23.60 -28.83 35.07
CA LEU A 10 23.34 -29.00 33.64
C LEU A 10 23.25 -27.62 32.96
N PRO A 11 23.76 -27.47 31.72
CA PRO A 11 23.62 -26.23 30.97
C PRO A 11 22.14 -25.94 30.69
N PRO A 12 21.75 -24.65 30.65
CA PRO A 12 20.37 -24.28 30.33
C PRO A 12 20.01 -24.73 28.90
N PRO A 13 18.73 -25.07 28.65
CA PRO A 13 18.30 -25.50 27.32
C PRO A 13 18.51 -24.37 26.30
N GLU A 14 19.18 -24.68 25.20
CA GLU A 14 19.36 -23.75 24.08
C GLU A 14 17.99 -23.40 23.48
N THR A 15 17.56 -22.17 23.70
CA THR A 15 16.35 -21.63 23.06
C THR A 15 16.72 -21.23 21.65
N LYS A 16 16.36 -22.02 20.65
CA LYS A 16 16.46 -21.63 19.24
C LYS A 16 15.51 -20.46 18.98
N MET A 17 16.04 -19.24 19.00
CA MET A 17 15.35 -18.03 18.58
C MET A 17 15.09 -18.12 17.07
N THR A 18 13.94 -18.62 16.66
CA THR A 18 13.49 -18.49 15.26
C THR A 18 13.02 -17.07 15.05
N ILE A 19 13.78 -16.27 14.30
CA ILE A 19 13.35 -14.93 13.88
C ILE A 19 12.13 -15.12 12.97
N PRO A 20 10.97 -14.50 13.24
CA PRO A 20 9.84 -14.59 12.34
C PRO A 20 10.21 -14.02 10.97
N THR A 21 10.00 -14.83 9.94
CA THR A 21 10.14 -14.39 8.55
C THR A 21 8.86 -13.68 8.13
N TRP A 22 8.92 -12.37 7.96
CA TRP A 22 7.81 -11.59 7.42
C TRP A 22 7.78 -11.73 5.89
N PRO A 23 6.58 -11.76 5.26
CA PRO A 23 6.49 -11.74 3.81
C PRO A 23 7.05 -10.42 3.26
N GLU A 24 7.72 -10.50 2.11
CA GLU A 24 8.14 -9.30 1.39
C GLU A 24 6.94 -8.72 0.62
N ILE A 25 6.72 -7.41 0.77
CA ILE A 25 5.57 -6.71 0.19
C ILE A 25 6.08 -5.44 -0.52
N TYR A 26 5.63 -5.25 -1.75
CA TYR A 26 5.85 -4.03 -2.52
C TYR A 26 4.53 -3.26 -2.66
N PHE A 27 4.54 -1.98 -2.28
CA PHE A 27 3.38 -1.10 -2.42
C PHE A 27 3.61 -0.09 -3.54
N ILE A 28 2.65 0.00 -4.45
CA ILE A 28 2.63 1.00 -5.53
C ILE A 28 1.30 1.75 -5.44
N ARG A 29 1.37 3.07 -5.25
CA ARG A 29 0.21 3.94 -5.39
C ARG A 29 -0.12 4.09 -6.88
N HIS A 30 -1.41 4.22 -7.22
CA HIS A 30 -1.82 4.55 -8.58
C HIS A 30 -1.15 5.84 -9.08
N GLY A 31 -0.94 5.93 -10.39
CA GLY A 31 -0.44 7.15 -11.02
C GLY A 31 -1.39 8.34 -10.82
N GLU A 32 -0.88 9.53 -11.09
CA GLU A 32 -1.66 10.77 -11.02
C GLU A 32 -2.90 10.76 -11.92
N THR A 33 -4.00 11.31 -11.40
CA THR A 33 -5.23 11.61 -12.13
C THR A 33 -5.45 13.12 -12.21
N PRO A 34 -6.32 13.63 -13.10
CA PRO A 34 -6.68 15.04 -13.14
C PRO A 34 -7.12 15.59 -11.77
N TRP A 35 -7.91 14.80 -11.02
CA TRP A 35 -8.37 15.19 -9.69
C TRP A 35 -7.24 15.27 -8.66
N ASN A 36 -6.19 14.44 -8.77
CA ASN A 36 -5.02 14.62 -7.91
C ASN A 36 -4.28 15.91 -8.26
N ALA A 37 -4.12 16.21 -9.55
CA ALA A 37 -3.46 17.43 -10.02
C ALA A 37 -4.21 18.70 -9.58
N GLU A 38 -5.55 18.64 -9.59
CA GLU A 38 -6.43 19.71 -9.12
C GLU A 38 -6.59 19.75 -7.60
N ARG A 39 -6.06 18.77 -6.86
CA ARG A 39 -6.25 18.62 -5.40
C ARG A 39 -7.74 18.50 -5.02
N ARG A 40 -8.47 17.62 -5.69
CA ARG A 40 -9.83 17.22 -5.36
C ARG A 40 -9.84 15.94 -4.52
N TYR A 41 -10.82 15.83 -3.64
CA TYR A 41 -11.13 14.57 -2.97
C TYR A 41 -11.63 13.56 -3.99
N GLN A 42 -10.93 12.43 -4.12
CA GLN A 42 -11.27 11.44 -5.14
C GLN A 42 -12.06 10.26 -4.61
N GLY A 43 -11.59 9.64 -3.52
CA GLY A 43 -12.25 8.49 -2.92
C GLY A 43 -12.57 7.39 -3.94
N ARG A 44 -13.82 6.95 -3.99
CA ARG A 44 -14.25 5.84 -4.84
C ARG A 44 -14.70 6.25 -6.24
N LYS A 45 -14.84 7.55 -6.54
CA LYS A 45 -15.09 8.01 -7.91
C LYS A 45 -13.98 7.54 -8.85
N ASP A 46 -14.41 7.01 -9.98
CA ASP A 46 -13.51 6.38 -10.94
C ASP A 46 -13.04 7.40 -11.98
N ILE A 47 -11.87 7.97 -11.73
CA ILE A 47 -11.23 8.95 -12.61
C ILE A 47 -9.97 8.28 -13.19
N PRO A 48 -9.79 8.27 -14.52
CA PRO A 48 -8.64 7.63 -15.15
C PRO A 48 -7.32 8.38 -14.88
N LEU A 49 -6.20 7.73 -15.19
CA LEU A 49 -4.88 8.36 -15.13
C LEU A 49 -4.78 9.49 -16.16
N ASN A 50 -4.06 10.56 -15.80
CA ASN A 50 -3.59 11.54 -16.79
C ASN A 50 -2.27 11.07 -17.42
N GLU A 51 -1.79 11.76 -18.46
CA GLU A 51 -0.54 11.40 -19.15
C GLU A 51 0.66 11.28 -18.19
N ARG A 52 0.73 12.17 -17.19
CA ARG A 52 1.75 12.14 -16.15
C ARG A 52 1.65 10.90 -15.28
N GLY A 53 0.45 10.50 -14.87
CA GLY A 53 0.19 9.28 -14.11
C GLY A 53 0.50 8.02 -14.89
N GLN A 54 0.24 8.01 -16.19
CA GLN A 54 0.63 6.92 -17.08
C GLN A 54 2.16 6.78 -17.15
N ALA A 55 2.89 7.89 -17.27
CA ALA A 55 4.35 7.90 -17.25
C ALA A 55 4.90 7.43 -15.88
N GLN A 56 4.31 7.89 -14.78
CA GLN A 56 4.67 7.43 -13.43
C GLN A 56 4.50 5.92 -13.27
N ALA A 57 3.39 5.35 -13.76
CA ALA A 57 3.15 3.91 -13.69
C ALA A 57 4.19 3.10 -14.48
N ILE A 58 4.61 3.60 -15.65
CA ILE A 58 5.67 2.98 -16.45
C ILE A 58 7.02 3.03 -15.70
N GLU A 59 7.39 4.19 -15.15
CA GLU A 59 8.64 4.32 -14.39
C GLU A 59 8.65 3.46 -13.12
N ASN A 60 7.52 3.36 -12.41
CA ASN A 60 7.38 2.45 -11.28
C ASN A 60 7.63 0.99 -11.68
N GLY A 61 7.14 0.57 -12.86
CA GLY A 61 7.44 -0.77 -13.40
C GLY A 61 8.92 -1.00 -13.62
N LYS A 62 9.62 -0.04 -14.24
CA LYS A 62 11.08 -0.12 -14.47
C LYS A 62 11.86 -0.20 -13.16
N ILE A 63 11.49 0.61 -12.17
CA ILE A 63 12.11 0.61 -10.84
C ILE A 63 11.89 -0.75 -10.16
N LEU A 64 10.67 -1.27 -10.16
CA LEU A 64 10.38 -2.57 -9.57
C LEU A 64 11.17 -3.69 -10.25
N ALA A 65 11.25 -3.70 -11.58
CA ALA A 65 12.02 -4.68 -12.33
C ALA A 65 13.52 -4.65 -11.98
N ALA A 66 14.09 -3.45 -11.87
CA ALA A 66 15.48 -3.27 -11.47
C ALA A 66 15.73 -3.77 -10.03
N GLU A 67 14.84 -3.46 -9.09
CA GLU A 67 14.95 -3.90 -7.70
C GLU A 67 14.84 -5.42 -7.54
N LEU A 68 13.86 -6.04 -8.19
CA LEU A 68 13.71 -7.50 -8.15
C LEU A 68 14.95 -8.19 -8.72
N LYS A 69 15.47 -7.69 -9.85
CA LYS A 69 16.72 -8.19 -10.45
C LYS A 69 17.91 -8.04 -9.50
N ALA A 70 18.08 -6.89 -8.88
CA ALA A 70 19.19 -6.62 -7.95
C ALA A 70 19.17 -7.56 -6.72
N ARG A 71 17.96 -7.97 -6.30
CA ARG A 71 17.75 -8.90 -5.18
C ARG A 71 17.69 -10.37 -5.59
N GLY A 72 17.86 -10.68 -6.88
CA GLY A 72 17.74 -12.05 -7.39
C GLY A 72 16.35 -12.64 -7.21
N ARG A 73 15.30 -11.81 -7.26
CA ARG A 73 13.90 -12.20 -7.12
C ARG A 73 13.22 -12.21 -8.49
N SER A 74 12.31 -13.17 -8.69
CA SER A 74 11.44 -13.19 -9.86
C SER A 74 10.13 -12.46 -9.54
N PRO A 75 9.56 -11.66 -10.46
CA PRO A 75 8.21 -11.11 -10.29
C PRO A 75 7.12 -12.19 -10.22
N SER A 76 7.42 -13.43 -10.64
CA SER A 76 6.56 -14.60 -10.48
C SER A 76 6.57 -15.17 -9.06
N ASP A 77 7.51 -14.76 -8.20
CA ASP A 77 7.54 -15.13 -6.77
C ASP A 77 6.44 -14.41 -5.96
N PHE A 78 5.79 -13.40 -6.55
CA PHE A 78 4.86 -12.51 -5.86
C PHE A 78 3.43 -12.70 -6.36
N GLU A 79 2.48 -12.55 -5.43
CA GLU A 79 1.10 -12.33 -5.79
C GLU A 79 0.86 -10.87 -6.18
N TRP A 80 0.05 -10.66 -7.21
CA TRP A 80 -0.26 -9.34 -7.73
C TRP A 80 -1.68 -8.94 -7.33
N HIS A 81 -1.80 -7.94 -6.45
CA HIS A 81 -3.08 -7.44 -5.94
C HIS A 81 -3.30 -5.99 -6.34
N ALA A 82 -4.54 -5.62 -6.65
CA ALA A 82 -4.90 -4.24 -6.96
C ALA A 82 -6.34 -3.93 -6.56
N SER A 83 -6.62 -2.65 -6.28
CA SER A 83 -7.99 -2.15 -6.25
C SER A 83 -8.67 -2.30 -7.62
N PRO A 84 -9.99 -2.55 -7.67
CA PRO A 84 -10.75 -2.64 -8.90
C PRO A 84 -10.98 -1.29 -9.60
N LEU A 85 -10.56 -0.14 -9.07
CA LEU A 85 -10.73 1.17 -9.72
C LEU A 85 -9.89 1.28 -11.01
N SER A 86 -10.39 2.00 -12.02
CA SER A 86 -9.73 2.06 -13.34
C SER A 86 -8.29 2.57 -13.25
N ARG A 87 -8.04 3.62 -12.45
CA ARG A 87 -6.69 4.18 -12.23
C ARG A 87 -5.70 3.18 -11.63
N THR A 88 -6.14 2.30 -10.73
CA THR A 88 -5.30 1.26 -10.14
C THR A 88 -5.10 0.10 -11.09
N ARG A 89 -6.13 -0.28 -11.86
CA ARG A 89 -6.02 -1.27 -12.93
C ARG A 89 -5.02 -0.84 -14.00
N GLU A 90 -5.17 0.38 -14.52
CA GLU A 90 -4.28 0.91 -15.56
C GLU A 90 -2.84 1.05 -15.03
N THR A 91 -2.66 1.49 -13.78
CA THR A 91 -1.33 1.52 -13.15
C THR A 91 -0.72 0.12 -13.10
N MET A 92 -1.48 -0.87 -12.63
CA MET A 92 -1.04 -2.27 -12.52
C MET A 92 -0.64 -2.83 -13.89
N GLU A 93 -1.45 -2.61 -14.92
CA GLU A 93 -1.16 -3.03 -16.29
C GLU A 93 0.15 -2.42 -16.81
N ARG A 94 0.36 -1.12 -16.58
CA ARG A 94 1.57 -0.41 -17.03
C ARG A 94 2.82 -0.86 -16.28
N VAL A 95 2.73 -1.06 -14.96
CA VAL A 95 3.82 -1.62 -14.14
C VAL A 95 4.23 -2.99 -14.66
N ARG A 96 3.24 -3.86 -14.92
CA ARG A 96 3.48 -5.24 -15.37
C ARG A 96 4.14 -5.35 -16.75
N ARG A 97 4.01 -4.33 -17.61
CA ARG A 97 4.69 -4.28 -18.93
C ARG A 97 6.20 -4.13 -18.84
N ALA A 98 6.76 -3.85 -17.66
CA ALA A 98 8.21 -3.79 -17.46
C ALA A 98 8.87 -5.18 -17.36
N PHE A 99 8.08 -6.26 -17.35
CA PHE A 99 8.55 -7.63 -17.25
C PHE A 99 8.27 -8.39 -18.54
N ASP A 100 9.30 -9.01 -19.10
CA ASP A 100 9.21 -9.78 -20.34
C ASP A 100 8.74 -11.23 -20.12
N GLU A 101 8.48 -11.62 -18.87
CA GLU A 101 8.01 -12.97 -18.50
C GLU A 101 6.51 -13.02 -18.19
N PRO A 102 5.83 -14.17 -18.37
CA PRO A 102 4.45 -14.34 -17.97
C PRO A 102 4.27 -14.15 -16.46
N LEU A 103 3.45 -13.17 -16.07
CA LEU A 103 3.19 -12.86 -14.67
C LEU A 103 1.90 -13.54 -14.16
N PRO A 104 1.83 -13.92 -12.86
CA PRO A 104 0.60 -14.42 -12.24
C PRO A 104 -0.59 -13.48 -12.44
N ALA A 105 -1.81 -14.00 -12.53
CA ALA A 105 -3.01 -13.17 -12.72
C ALA A 105 -3.16 -12.12 -11.61
N VAL A 106 -3.65 -10.93 -11.96
CA VAL A 106 -3.97 -9.88 -10.98
C VAL A 106 -5.22 -10.28 -10.22
N LYS A 107 -5.13 -10.27 -8.88
CA LYS A 107 -6.27 -10.42 -7.97
C LYS A 107 -6.80 -9.03 -7.63
N TYR A 108 -8.01 -8.73 -8.10
CA TYR A 108 -8.67 -7.47 -7.76
C TYR A 108 -9.44 -7.59 -6.46
N ASP A 109 -9.19 -6.68 -5.52
CA ASP A 109 -9.76 -6.72 -4.18
C ASP A 109 -10.41 -5.38 -3.81
N VAL A 110 -11.70 -5.42 -3.48
CA VAL A 110 -12.48 -4.24 -3.08
C VAL A 110 -11.97 -3.60 -1.78
N ARG A 111 -11.29 -4.38 -0.92
CA ARG A 111 -10.67 -3.90 0.33
C ARG A 111 -9.47 -2.99 0.07
N LEU A 112 -8.92 -3.00 -1.15
CA LEU A 112 -7.81 -2.13 -1.55
C LEU A 112 -8.30 -0.80 -2.14
N MET A 113 -9.62 -0.58 -2.25
CA MET A 113 -10.16 0.68 -2.74
C MET A 113 -9.83 1.81 -1.77
N GLU A 114 -9.64 3.01 -2.32
CA GLU A 114 -9.50 4.23 -1.52
C GLU A 114 -10.72 4.42 -0.63
N ILE A 115 -10.49 5.00 0.56
CA ILE A 115 -11.54 5.43 1.47
C ILE A 115 -12.57 6.30 0.72
N SER A 116 -13.86 6.01 0.88
CA SER A 116 -14.88 6.85 0.25
C SER A 116 -15.00 8.16 1.01
N PHE A 117 -14.93 9.27 0.27
CA PHE A 117 -15.23 10.58 0.84
C PHE A 117 -16.71 10.98 0.63
N GLY A 118 -17.55 10.08 0.11
CA GLY A 118 -18.99 10.28 -0.04
C GLY A 118 -19.34 11.61 -0.73
N ALA A 119 -20.16 12.42 -0.07
CA ALA A 119 -20.69 13.68 -0.60
C ALA A 119 -19.63 14.73 -0.97
N ILE A 120 -18.40 14.64 -0.41
CA ILE A 120 -17.34 15.63 -0.70
C ILE A 120 -16.42 15.20 -1.85
N GLU A 121 -16.61 14.02 -2.44
CA GLU A 121 -15.82 13.59 -3.61
C GLU A 121 -16.06 14.53 -4.80
N GLY A 122 -14.97 15.08 -5.34
CA GLY A 122 -14.96 16.07 -6.42
C GLY A 122 -14.78 17.50 -5.93
N LEU A 123 -14.95 17.79 -4.64
CA LEU A 123 -14.63 19.10 -4.08
C LEU A 123 -13.11 19.29 -4.01
N LEU A 124 -12.66 20.52 -4.25
CA LEU A 124 -11.29 20.93 -4.00
C LEU A 124 -11.02 20.90 -2.50
N HIS A 125 -9.79 20.54 -2.14
CA HIS A 125 -9.36 20.60 -0.74
C HIS A 125 -9.52 22.02 -0.16
N SER A 126 -9.38 23.06 -0.99
CA SER A 126 -9.55 24.46 -0.59
C SER A 126 -11.01 24.89 -0.40
N GLU A 127 -11.98 24.12 -0.91
CA GLU A 127 -13.41 24.41 -0.73
C GLU A 127 -13.93 23.94 0.63
N LEU A 128 -13.22 23.01 1.29
CA LEU A 128 -13.58 22.55 2.62
C LEU A 128 -12.98 23.45 3.70
N PRO A 129 -13.73 23.72 4.78
CA PRO A 129 -13.20 24.48 5.90
C PRO A 129 -12.03 23.73 6.54
N ALA A 130 -11.06 24.47 7.09
CA ALA A 130 -9.78 23.91 7.57
C ALA A 130 -9.92 22.83 8.65
N ASN A 131 -11.06 22.80 9.37
CA ASN A 131 -11.38 21.77 10.35
C ASN A 131 -11.86 20.44 9.72
N MET A 132 -12.29 20.43 8.46
CA MET A 132 -12.56 19.21 7.67
C MET A 132 -11.36 18.81 6.80
N ALA A 133 -10.59 19.78 6.32
CA ALA A 133 -9.35 19.56 5.57
C ALA A 133 -8.14 19.61 6.50
N VAL A 134 -8.01 18.65 7.41
CA VAL A 134 -6.90 18.62 8.36
C VAL A 134 -5.57 18.51 7.61
N ALA A 135 -4.74 19.56 7.71
CA ALA A 135 -3.42 19.60 7.11
C ALA A 135 -2.55 18.43 7.60
N PRO A 136 -1.63 17.90 6.76
CA PRO A 136 -0.66 16.90 7.21
C PRO A 136 0.12 17.44 8.42
N GLY A 137 -0.05 16.80 9.60
CA GLY A 137 0.56 17.23 10.87
C GLY A 137 -0.39 17.83 11.92
N GLY A 138 -1.65 18.14 11.57
CA GLY A 138 -2.68 18.66 12.49
C GLY A 138 -3.72 17.62 12.94
N ARG A 139 -3.43 16.33 12.76
CA ARG A 139 -4.39 15.24 12.98
C ARG A 139 -4.41 14.86 14.46
N ASP A 140 -5.43 15.30 15.19
CA ASP A 140 -5.73 14.76 16.51
C ASP A 140 -6.55 13.46 16.39
N ALA A 141 -6.94 12.85 17.52
CA ALA A 141 -7.68 11.58 17.52
C ALA A 141 -8.99 11.64 16.72
N SER A 142 -9.64 12.80 16.64
CA SER A 142 -10.91 12.96 15.92
C SER A 142 -10.75 12.83 14.40
N TYR A 143 -9.53 13.00 13.88
CA TYR A 143 -9.22 12.79 12.47
C TYR A 143 -9.54 11.37 11.99
N TRP A 144 -9.26 10.36 12.82
CA TRP A 144 -9.47 8.96 12.48
C TRP A 144 -10.95 8.58 12.49
N GLU A 145 -11.76 9.31 13.25
CA GLU A 145 -13.19 9.08 13.41
C GLU A 145 -14.03 9.91 12.44
N PHE A 146 -13.47 10.95 11.83
CA PHE A 146 -14.17 11.82 10.88
C PHE A 146 -14.77 11.00 9.74
N ARG A 147 -16.09 11.09 9.60
CA ARG A 147 -16.87 10.41 8.58
C ARG A 147 -17.64 11.45 7.75
N PRO A 148 -17.29 11.66 6.47
CA PRO A 148 -18.11 12.50 5.60
C PRO A 148 -19.46 11.85 5.35
N GLN A 149 -20.47 12.66 5.03
CA GLN A 149 -21.80 12.15 4.68
C GLN A 149 -21.69 11.16 3.52
N ASP A 150 -22.33 10.00 3.67
CA ASP A 150 -22.32 8.87 2.72
C ASP A 150 -20.90 8.33 2.40
N GLY A 151 -19.91 8.63 3.23
CA GLY A 151 -18.53 8.15 3.10
C GLY A 151 -18.12 7.20 4.23
N GLU A 152 -16.81 7.00 4.34
CA GLU A 152 -16.13 6.10 5.27
C GLU A 152 -15.13 6.88 6.15
N ASN A 153 -14.79 6.33 7.31
CA ASN A 153 -13.68 6.79 8.15
C ASN A 153 -12.55 5.74 8.19
N TYR A 154 -11.49 6.00 8.95
CA TYR A 154 -10.33 5.11 9.02
C TYR A 154 -10.58 3.80 9.81
N VAL A 155 -11.73 3.68 10.49
CA VAL A 155 -12.13 2.45 11.18
C VAL A 155 -12.88 1.51 10.22
N ASP A 156 -13.48 2.06 9.16
CA ASP A 156 -14.19 1.28 8.14
C ASP A 156 -13.26 0.58 7.12
N VAL A 157 -11.99 1.04 7.00
CA VAL A 157 -11.04 0.64 5.95
C VAL A 157 -9.79 -0.06 6.48
#